data_AF-A0A658NSA1-F1
#
_entry.id   AF-A0A658NSA1-F1
#
_cell.length_a   1.000
_cell.length_b   1.000
_cell.length_c   1.000
_cell.angle_alpha   90.00
_cell.angle_beta   90.00
_cell.angle_gamma   90.00
#
_symmetry.space_group_name_H-M   'P 1'
#
loop_
_entity.id
_entity.type
_entity.pdbx_description
1 polymer ?
#
loop_
_entity_poly.entity_id
_entity_poly.type
_entity_poly.pdbx_seq_one_letter_code
_entity_poly.pdbx_strand_id
1 'polypeptide(L)'
;EGAGWSAAAVGRAAFQGCRYASVMVDGAFASGRGGLGLVMASKNLRALRVRGTGTAKAVDPEGEEKARTDILRLFDASPAIMGASGLRHFGTSALVDLMASRRMMPTANFRRTYFPGYRSFCASAIREQEAPKRYAC
;
A
#
# COMPACT_ATOMS: atom_id res chain seq x y z
N GLU A 1 -18.48 -3.77 7.23
CA GLU A 1 -18.24 -4.96 6.39
C GLU A 1 -19.55 -5.40 5.78
N GLY A 2 -19.63 -5.48 4.46
CA GLY A 2 -20.81 -5.96 3.75
C GLY A 2 -20.31 -6.54 2.44
N ALA A 3 -20.43 -7.85 2.28
CA ALA A 3 -19.90 -8.58 1.12
C ALA A 3 -20.32 -7.89 -0.19
N GLY A 4 -19.35 -7.63 -1.08
CA GLY A 4 -19.57 -7.02 -2.39
C GLY A 4 -19.63 -5.49 -2.45
N TRP A 5 -19.30 -4.78 -1.36
CA TRP A 5 -19.13 -3.32 -1.37
C TRP A 5 -17.67 -2.95 -1.15
N SER A 6 -17.18 -1.98 -1.91
CA SER A 6 -15.96 -1.22 -1.58
C SER A 6 -16.34 0.16 -1.05
N ALA A 7 -15.56 0.68 -0.11
CA ALA A 7 -15.82 1.95 0.56
C ALA A 7 -14.57 2.83 0.58
N ALA A 8 -14.71 4.05 0.07
CA ALA A 8 -13.74 5.13 0.27
C ALA A 8 -14.28 6.09 1.33
N ALA A 9 -13.52 6.35 2.40
CA ALA A 9 -13.96 7.17 3.52
C ALA A 9 -12.86 8.10 4.02
N VAL A 10 -13.27 9.22 4.62
CA VAL A 10 -12.37 10.17 5.26
C VAL A 10 -12.54 10.16 6.77
N GLY A 11 -11.45 10.34 7.50
CA GLY A 11 -11.41 10.31 8.96
C GLY A 11 -11.73 11.67 9.61
N ARG A 12 -11.64 11.73 10.94
CA ARG A 12 -11.92 12.96 11.71
C ARG A 12 -10.92 14.09 11.40
N ALA A 13 -9.67 13.73 11.09
CA ALA A 13 -8.62 14.66 10.71
C ALA A 13 -9.02 15.55 9.52
N ALA A 14 -9.71 15.00 8.53
CA ALA A 14 -10.18 15.76 7.37
C ALA A 14 -11.20 16.85 7.75
N PHE A 15 -12.20 16.50 8.57
CA PHE A 15 -13.23 17.43 9.04
C PHE A 15 -12.69 18.46 10.05
N GLN A 16 -11.52 18.22 10.61
CA GLN A 16 -10.79 19.15 11.48
C GLN A 16 -9.78 20.03 10.72
N GLY A 17 -9.81 20.03 9.37
CA GLY A 17 -8.98 20.92 8.56
C GLY A 17 -7.55 20.42 8.30
N CYS A 18 -7.23 19.15 8.57
CA CYS A 18 -5.88 18.62 8.32
C CYS A 18 -5.54 18.64 6.83
N ARG A 19 -4.56 19.47 6.45
CA ARG A 19 -4.14 19.71 5.05
C ARG A 19 -3.52 18.49 4.35
N TYR A 20 -3.15 17.46 5.11
CA TYR A 20 -2.61 16.21 4.60
C TYR A 20 -3.52 15.01 4.94
N ALA A 21 -4.80 15.25 5.22
CA ALA A 21 -5.75 14.17 5.45
C ALA A 21 -5.90 13.27 4.23
N SER A 22 -5.90 11.96 4.48
CA SER A 22 -6.00 10.91 3.47
C SER A 22 -7.45 10.46 3.23
N VAL A 23 -7.68 9.82 2.10
CA VAL A 23 -8.88 8.99 1.86
C VAL A 23 -8.48 7.53 2.05
N MET A 24 -9.21 6.80 2.89
CA MET A 24 -8.99 5.37 3.14
C MET A 24 -9.97 4.55 2.30
N VAL A 25 -9.48 3.53 1.60
CA VAL A 25 -10.27 2.60 0.80
C VAL A 25 -10.18 1.20 1.43
N ASP A 26 -11.35 0.61 1.71
CA ASP A 26 -11.50 -0.74 2.28
C ASP A 26 -10.70 -0.98 3.57
N GLY A 27 -10.44 0.10 4.32
CA GLY A 27 -9.71 0.06 5.59
C GLY A 27 -8.21 -0.17 5.49
N ALA A 28 -7.70 -0.63 4.34
CA ALA A 28 -6.30 -1.02 4.16
C ALA A 28 -5.52 -0.11 3.19
N PHE A 29 -6.18 0.49 2.20
CA PHE A 29 -5.53 1.29 1.16
C PHE A 29 -5.73 2.78 1.41
N ALA A 30 -4.74 3.60 1.02
CA ALA A 30 -4.78 5.04 1.28
C ALA A 30 -4.41 5.86 0.05
N SER A 31 -5.27 6.82 -0.30
CA SER A 31 -4.84 8.00 -1.06
C SER A 31 -4.26 9.01 -0.07
N GLY A 32 -2.97 8.84 0.22
CA GLY A 32 -2.33 9.37 1.43
C GLY A 32 -1.81 10.82 1.35
N ARG A 33 -1.57 11.35 0.14
CA ARG A 33 -0.87 12.63 -0.06
C ARG A 33 -1.75 13.64 -0.80
N GLY A 34 -1.38 14.92 -0.73
CA GLY A 34 -2.06 16.00 -1.45
C GLY A 34 -3.35 16.51 -0.81
N GLY A 35 -3.74 16.02 0.37
CA GLY A 35 -4.87 16.56 1.12
C GLY A 35 -6.24 16.24 0.53
N LEU A 36 -6.35 15.19 -0.30
CA LEU A 36 -7.62 14.80 -0.91
C LEU A 36 -8.71 14.50 0.13
N GLY A 37 -8.34 14.02 1.32
CA GLY A 37 -9.29 13.83 2.40
C GLY A 37 -9.94 15.13 2.86
N LEU A 38 -9.17 16.22 2.95
CA LEU A 38 -9.69 17.56 3.28
C LEU A 38 -10.61 18.08 2.18
N VAL A 39 -10.26 17.88 0.91
CA VAL A 39 -11.10 18.27 -0.23
C VAL A 39 -12.44 17.53 -0.22
N MET A 40 -12.45 16.26 0.16
CA MET A 40 -13.67 15.47 0.30
C MET A 40 -14.52 15.97 1.48
N ALA A 41 -13.89 16.24 2.63
CA ALA A 41 -14.58 16.75 3.82
C ALA A 41 -15.13 18.19 3.63
N SER A 42 -14.45 19.06 2.88
CA SER A 42 -14.95 20.42 2.59
C SER A 42 -16.22 20.44 1.75
N LYS A 43 -16.53 19.33 1.07
CA LYS A 43 -17.79 19.07 0.36
C LYS A 43 -18.82 18.36 1.24
N ASN A 44 -18.57 18.28 2.55
CA ASN A 44 -19.38 17.53 3.51
C ASN A 44 -19.56 16.03 3.14
N LEU A 45 -18.62 15.46 2.38
CA LEU A 45 -18.68 14.06 1.95
C LEU A 45 -17.87 13.19 2.91
N ARG A 46 -18.54 12.29 3.64
CA ARG A 46 -17.89 11.42 4.64
C ARG A 46 -17.35 10.13 4.05
N ALA A 47 -18.11 9.52 3.16
CA ALA A 47 -17.78 8.26 2.53
C ALA A 47 -18.52 8.11 1.19
N LEU A 48 -17.92 7.33 0.29
CA LEU A 48 -18.51 6.82 -0.93
C LEU A 48 -18.46 5.29 -0.86
N ARG A 49 -19.59 4.63 -1.11
CA ARG A 49 -19.68 3.17 -1.18
C ARG A 49 -20.13 2.76 -2.56
N VAL A 50 -19.45 1.79 -3.15
CA VAL A 50 -19.72 1.30 -4.50
C VAL A 50 -19.91 -0.20 -4.46
N ARG A 51 -20.94 -0.69 -5.17
CA ARG A 51 -21.15 -2.10 -5.48
C ARG A 51 -21.30 -2.24 -6.98
N GLY A 52 -20.39 -2.97 -7.59
CA GLY A 52 -20.46 -3.34 -8.99
C GLY A 52 -20.94 -4.79 -9.13
N THR A 53 -21.88 -5.02 -10.05
CA THR A 53 -22.30 -6.39 -10.45
C THR A 53 -22.04 -6.65 -11.94
N GLY A 54 -21.57 -5.66 -12.68
CA GLY A 54 -21.22 -5.79 -14.09
C GLY A 54 -19.86 -6.42 -14.27
N THR A 55 -19.65 -7.02 -15.44
CA THR A 55 -18.35 -7.55 -15.87
C THR A 55 -17.70 -6.58 -16.86
N ALA A 56 -16.39 -6.37 -16.72
CA ALA A 56 -15.62 -5.65 -17.74
C ALA A 56 -15.30 -6.60 -18.90
N LYS A 57 -15.48 -6.16 -20.14
CA LYS A 57 -15.12 -6.93 -21.33
C LYS A 57 -13.80 -6.43 -21.89
N ALA A 58 -12.85 -7.35 -22.08
CA ALA A 58 -11.63 -7.09 -22.82
C ALA A 58 -11.96 -6.83 -24.29
N VAL A 59 -11.31 -5.82 -24.89
CA VAL A 59 -11.41 -5.56 -26.34
C VAL A 59 -10.74 -6.68 -27.12
N ASP A 60 -9.61 -7.20 -26.61
CA ASP A 60 -8.85 -8.33 -27.15
C ASP A 60 -8.52 -9.31 -26.01
N PRO A 61 -9.38 -10.31 -25.77
CA PRO A 61 -9.18 -11.28 -24.69
C PRO A 61 -7.89 -12.11 -24.82
N GLU A 62 -7.50 -12.46 -26.05
CA GLU A 62 -6.31 -13.27 -26.30
C GLU A 62 -5.03 -12.46 -26.05
N GLY A 63 -5.01 -11.21 -26.53
CA GLY A 63 -3.93 -10.27 -26.26
C GLY A 63 -3.78 -9.97 -24.76
N GLU A 64 -4.89 -9.77 -24.04
CA GLU A 64 -4.88 -9.56 -22.60
C GLU A 64 -4.30 -10.76 -21.84
N GLU A 65 -4.73 -11.99 -22.15
CA GLU A 65 -4.22 -13.19 -21.47
C GLU A 65 -2.73 -13.43 -21.78
N LYS A 66 -2.30 -13.16 -23.02
CA LYS A 66 -0.88 -13.23 -23.38
C LYS A 66 -0.06 -12.23 -22.57
N ALA A 67 -0.50 -10.97 -22.51
CA ALA A 67 0.18 -9.94 -21.72
C ALA A 67 0.22 -10.29 -20.23
N ARG A 68 -0.88 -10.81 -19.68
CA ARG A 68 -0.94 -11.29 -18.30
C ARG A 68 0.08 -12.41 -18.05
N THR A 69 0.15 -13.39 -18.94
CA THR A 69 1.10 -14.51 -18.82
C THR A 69 2.54 -14.01 -18.85
N ASP A 70 2.87 -13.09 -19.76
CA ASP A 70 4.20 -12.50 -19.85
C ASP A 70 4.57 -11.70 -18.59
N ILE A 71 3.64 -10.92 -18.04
CA ILE A 71 3.84 -10.17 -16.78
C ILE A 71 4.10 -11.14 -15.64
N LEU A 72 3.28 -12.18 -15.49
CA LEU A 72 3.45 -13.17 -14.42
C LEU A 72 4.80 -13.89 -14.52
N ARG A 73 5.22 -14.26 -15.74
CA ARG A 73 6.54 -14.85 -15.98
C ARG A 73 7.68 -13.92 -15.52
N LEU A 74 7.58 -12.62 -15.78
CA LEU A 74 8.57 -11.64 -15.34
C LEU A 74 8.55 -11.42 -13.82
N PHE A 75 7.36 -11.45 -13.20
CA PHE A 75 7.21 -11.41 -11.75
C PHE A 75 7.88 -12.61 -11.09
N ASP A 76 7.62 -13.82 -11.60
CA ASP A 76 8.18 -15.07 -11.10
C ASP A 76 9.70 -15.11 -11.22
N ALA A 77 10.25 -14.53 -12.30
CA ALA A 77 11.69 -14.43 -12.52
C ALA A 77 12.38 -13.35 -11.67
N SER A 78 11.65 -12.47 -10.95
CA SER A 78 12.22 -11.35 -10.21
C SER A 78 12.62 -11.71 -8.78
N PRO A 79 13.92 -11.73 -8.43
CA PRO A 79 14.35 -12.03 -7.06
C PRO A 79 13.90 -10.97 -6.04
N ALA A 80 13.73 -9.71 -6.48
CA ALA A 80 13.25 -8.63 -5.63
C ALA A 80 11.80 -8.85 -5.17
N ILE A 81 10.99 -9.53 -5.99
CA ILE A 81 9.60 -9.84 -5.68
C ILE A 81 9.50 -11.21 -5.01
N MET A 82 10.05 -12.24 -5.66
CA MET A 82 9.82 -13.65 -5.31
C MET A 82 10.91 -14.30 -4.45
N GLY A 83 12.07 -13.65 -4.31
CA GLY A 83 13.17 -14.17 -3.50
C GLY A 83 12.81 -14.33 -2.02
N ALA A 84 13.67 -15.02 -1.27
CA ALA A 84 13.47 -15.30 0.15
C ALA A 84 13.31 -14.02 1.00
N SER A 85 14.02 -12.94 0.63
CA SER A 85 13.90 -11.60 1.22
C SER A 85 13.05 -10.64 0.39
N GLY A 86 12.32 -11.15 -0.60
CA GLY A 86 11.54 -10.36 -1.55
C GLY A 86 10.22 -9.84 -0.98
N LEU A 87 9.60 -8.94 -1.74
CA LEU A 87 8.33 -8.27 -1.39
C LEU A 87 7.18 -9.26 -1.13
N ARG A 88 7.16 -10.42 -1.78
CA ARG A 88 6.14 -11.45 -1.53
C ARG A 88 6.16 -11.98 -0.09
N HIS A 89 7.34 -12.07 0.50
CA HIS A 89 7.51 -12.66 1.84
C HIS A 89 7.34 -11.64 2.95
N PHE A 90 7.81 -10.41 2.74
CA PHE A 90 7.93 -9.38 3.78
C PHE A 90 7.17 -8.08 3.48
N GLY A 91 6.52 -7.98 2.32
CA GLY A 91 5.94 -6.73 1.83
C GLY A 91 6.99 -5.64 1.68
N THR A 92 6.55 -4.39 1.65
CA THR A 92 7.43 -3.21 1.51
C THR A 92 8.43 -3.09 2.67
N SER A 93 8.15 -3.71 3.82
CA SER A 93 9.08 -3.70 4.97
C SER A 93 10.44 -4.36 4.67
N ALA A 94 10.52 -5.21 3.63
CA ALA A 94 11.78 -5.77 3.12
C ALA A 94 12.83 -4.67 2.80
N LEU A 95 12.37 -3.47 2.44
CA LEU A 95 13.24 -2.36 2.09
C LEU A 95 13.92 -1.70 3.31
N VAL A 96 13.44 -1.95 4.54
CA VAL A 96 14.02 -1.32 5.75
C VAL A 96 15.48 -1.71 5.93
N ASP A 97 15.80 -3.00 5.84
CA ASP A 97 17.18 -3.51 5.95
C ASP A 97 18.07 -3.03 4.79
N LEU A 98 17.50 -2.95 3.57
CA LEU A 98 18.19 -2.40 2.41
C LEU A 98 18.53 -0.92 2.60
N MET A 99 17.57 -0.10 3.05
CA MET A 99 17.78 1.32 3.32
C MET A 99 18.84 1.54 4.41
N ALA A 100 18.83 0.72 5.46
CA ALA A 100 19.83 0.79 6.52
C ALA A 100 21.23 0.42 6.02
N SER A 101 21.37 -0.69 5.28
CA SER A 101 22.67 -1.14 4.73
C SER A 101 23.27 -0.17 3.72
N ARG A 102 22.42 0.51 2.94
CA ARG A 102 22.84 1.53 1.97
C ARG A 102 23.00 2.93 2.56
N ARG A 103 22.78 3.11 3.88
CA ARG A 103 22.81 4.43 4.53
C ARG A 103 21.89 5.43 3.80
N MET A 104 20.65 5.02 3.54
CA MET A 104 19.62 5.80 2.84
C MET A 104 18.38 6.07 3.70
N MET A 105 18.41 5.74 5.00
CA MET A 105 17.25 5.87 5.88
C MET A 105 17.12 7.29 6.42
N PRO A 106 16.04 8.04 6.07
CA PRO A 106 15.84 9.38 6.59
C PRO A 106 15.78 9.37 8.11
N THR A 107 16.75 10.02 8.76
CA THR A 107 16.89 10.00 10.22
C THR A 107 17.03 11.41 10.75
N ALA A 108 16.31 11.70 11.85
CA ALA A 108 16.31 13.01 12.50
C ALA A 108 15.99 14.16 11.52
N ASN A 109 14.89 14.04 10.76
CA ASN A 109 14.52 14.97 9.69
C ASN A 109 15.63 15.10 8.61
N PHE A 110 16.03 13.96 8.03
CA PHE A 110 17.04 13.87 6.95
C PHE A 110 18.45 14.40 7.28
N ARG A 111 18.72 14.85 8.52
CA ARG A 111 20.07 15.27 8.96
C ARG A 111 21.06 14.11 9.06
N ARG A 112 20.54 12.88 9.10
CA ARG A 112 21.32 11.63 9.13
C ARG A 112 20.68 10.64 8.18
N THR A 113 21.48 9.68 7.73
CA THR A 113 21.06 8.67 6.75
C THR A 113 21.01 7.25 7.33
N TYR A 114 21.14 7.14 8.65
CA TYR A 114 21.14 5.88 9.37
C TYR A 114 20.46 6.03 10.74
N PHE A 115 19.53 5.13 11.03
CA PHE A 115 18.85 5.04 12.30
C PHE A 115 19.34 3.79 13.07
N PRO A 116 20.07 3.94 14.19
CA PRO A 116 20.60 2.78 14.92
C PRO A 116 19.53 1.77 15.37
N GLY A 117 18.32 2.23 15.70
CA GLY A 117 17.24 1.38 16.19
C GLY A 117 16.43 0.65 15.11
N TYR A 118 16.85 0.67 13.83
CA TYR A 118 16.02 0.18 12.71
C TYR A 118 15.59 -1.29 12.83
N ARG A 119 16.39 -2.10 13.54
CA ARG A 119 16.09 -3.52 13.79
C ARG A 119 14.83 -3.75 14.62
N SER A 120 14.36 -2.75 15.35
CA SER A 120 13.10 -2.84 16.11
C SER A 120 11.85 -2.86 15.22
N PHE A 121 11.97 -2.40 13.97
CA PHE A 121 10.86 -2.32 13.00
C PHE A 121 11.22 -2.87 11.62
N CYS A 122 12.31 -3.63 11.50
CA CYS A 122 12.64 -4.28 10.25
C CYS A 122 11.65 -5.42 9.94
N ALA A 123 11.73 -5.95 8.72
CA ALA A 123 10.80 -6.95 8.22
C ALA A 123 10.67 -8.20 9.12
N SER A 124 11.80 -8.67 9.68
CA SER A 124 11.78 -9.81 10.60
C SER A 124 11.08 -9.48 11.92
N ALA A 125 11.34 -8.29 12.49
CA ALA A 125 10.74 -7.85 13.74
C ALA A 125 9.21 -7.70 13.61
N ILE A 126 8.73 -7.05 12.55
CA ILE A 126 7.29 -6.92 12.27
C ILE A 126 6.64 -8.29 12.13
N ARG A 127 7.29 -9.22 11.41
CA ARG A 127 6.75 -10.57 11.22
C ARG A 127 6.62 -11.35 12.53
N GLU A 128 7.61 -11.23 13.40
CA GLU A 128 7.65 -11.91 14.70
C GLU A 128 6.64 -11.32 15.69
N GLN A 129 6.52 -9.99 15.73
CA GLN A 129 5.71 -9.30 16.74
C GLN A 129 4.22 -9.21 16.34
N GLU A 130 3.92 -9.00 15.06
CA GLU A 130 2.57 -8.64 14.61
C GLU A 130 1.87 -9.76 13.82
N ALA A 131 2.59 -10.83 13.45
CA ALA A 131 2.08 -11.94 12.62
C ALA A 131 1.16 -11.47 11.46
N PRO A 132 1.64 -10.54 10.60
CA PRO A 132 0.79 -9.84 9.65
C PRO A 132 0.19 -10.80 8.62
N LYS A 133 -1.10 -10.63 8.34
CA LYS A 133 -1.78 -11.36 7.27
C LYS A 133 -1.36 -10.81 5.91
N ARG A 134 -1.24 -11.71 4.94
CA ARG A 134 -1.05 -11.32 3.54
C ARG A 134 -2.37 -10.80 2.98
N TYR A 135 -2.33 -9.58 2.48
CA TYR A 135 -3.46 -8.95 1.83
C TYR A 135 -2.95 -8.23 0.59
N ALA A 136 -3.54 -8.54 -0.55
CA ALA A 136 -3.27 -7.89 -1.82
C ALA A 136 -4.48 -7.05 -2.23
N CYS A 137 -4.24 -6.04 -3.06
CA CYS A 137 -5.28 -5.32 -3.77
C CYS A 137 -5.98 -6.20 -4.81
#